data_AF-A0A168LXT8-F1
#
_entry.id   AF-A0A168LXT8-F1
#
_cell.length_a   1.000
_cell.length_b   1.000
_cell.length_c   1.000
_cell.angle_alpha   90.00
_cell.angle_beta   90.00
_cell.angle_gamma   90.00
#
_symmetry.space_group_name_H-M   'P 1'
#
loop_
_entity.id
_entity.type
_entity.pdbx_description
1 polymer ?
#
loop_
_entity_poly.entity_id
_entity_poly.type
_entity_poly.pdbx_seq_one_letter_code
_entity_poly.pdbx_strand_id
1 'polypeptide(L)'
;MEEEIVELRELVTRELLGELSSESVRPNEPVKVWSFPKPWLLLGSGNYAAVFSHPDFEHYAVKIYAPGRPGLKEEAEVYKRLGDHPAYSICYYVGTDFLILKRLNGITFYECIKKGICVTEQAIQDIDGALEYACSRELRPHDVHGKNIMIKDGRGLVVDVSDFLKQDDCNMWDDFKIAYYSLYRPITSIWLFPVPGAVLEAVRKGYQLWRGR
;
A
#
# COMPACT_ATOMS: atom_id res chain seq x y z
N MET A 1 13.42 -5.77 19.37
CA MET A 1 13.22 -4.73 18.34
C MET A 1 14.51 -4.38 17.62
N GLU A 2 15.51 -3.75 18.26
CA GLU A 2 16.74 -3.37 17.55
C GLU A 2 17.55 -4.59 17.08
N GLU A 3 17.69 -5.62 17.93
CA GLU A 3 18.31 -6.91 17.57
C GLU A 3 17.55 -7.62 16.42
N GLU A 4 16.22 -7.69 16.50
CA GLU A 4 15.38 -8.30 15.45
C GLU A 4 15.52 -7.60 14.09
N ILE A 5 15.67 -6.27 14.07
CA ILE A 5 15.89 -5.51 12.84
C ILE A 5 17.26 -5.82 12.24
N VAL A 6 18.29 -5.99 13.08
CA VAL A 6 19.64 -6.36 12.62
C VAL A 6 19.62 -7.75 12.00
N GLU A 7 19.02 -8.73 12.68
CA GLU A 7 18.87 -10.09 12.16
C GLU A 7 18.08 -10.11 10.85
N LEU A 8 16.94 -9.41 10.79
CA LEU A 8 16.12 -9.32 9.59
C LEU A 8 16.88 -8.66 8.43
N ARG A 9 17.66 -7.60 8.69
CA ARG A 9 18.50 -6.93 7.67
C ARG A 9 19.50 -7.90 7.05
N GLU A 10 20.16 -8.69 7.89
CA GLU A 10 21.13 -9.70 7.43
C GLU A 10 20.43 -10.78 6.61
N LEU A 11 19.26 -11.24 7.06
CA LEU A 11 18.45 -12.22 6.35
C LEU A 11 17.98 -11.71 4.97
N VAL A 12 17.48 -10.47 4.90
CA VAL A 12 17.08 -9.83 3.63
C VAL A 12 18.27 -9.78 2.67
N THR A 13 19.42 -9.33 3.16
CA THR A 13 20.61 -9.13 2.32
C THR A 13 21.19 -10.44 1.82
N ARG A 14 21.26 -11.45 2.69
CA ARG A 14 21.87 -12.75 2.40
C ARG A 14 20.97 -13.66 1.56
N GLU A 15 19.67 -13.67 1.84
CA GLU A 15 18.75 -14.63 1.24
C GLU A 15 17.84 -13.97 0.21
N LEU A 16 17.01 -13.02 0.65
CA LEU A 16 15.96 -12.47 -0.20
C LEU A 16 16.51 -11.76 -1.43
N LEU A 17 17.47 -10.84 -1.26
CA LEU A 17 18.08 -10.12 -2.39
C LEU A 17 18.91 -11.03 -3.30
N GLY A 18 19.50 -12.10 -2.77
CA GLY A 18 20.32 -13.03 -3.55
C GLY A 18 19.53 -13.90 -4.52
N GLU A 19 18.29 -14.24 -4.18
CA GLU A 19 17.44 -15.17 -4.94
C GLU A 19 16.19 -14.52 -5.55
N LEU A 20 15.92 -13.24 -5.24
CA LEU A 20 14.80 -12.51 -5.81
C LEU A 20 15.04 -12.21 -7.30
N SER A 21 14.16 -12.74 -8.13
CA SER A 21 14.04 -12.35 -9.54
C SER A 21 12.78 -11.51 -9.72
N SER A 22 12.95 -10.24 -10.09
CA SER A 22 11.84 -9.34 -10.38
C SER A 22 12.17 -8.37 -11.51
N GLU A 23 11.14 -7.93 -12.23
CA GLU A 23 11.26 -6.97 -13.32
C GLU A 23 10.19 -5.89 -13.22
N SER A 24 10.53 -4.71 -13.75
CA SER A 24 9.56 -3.63 -13.93
C SER A 24 9.55 -3.20 -15.39
N VAL A 25 8.65 -3.79 -16.18
CA VAL A 25 8.60 -3.59 -17.65
C VAL A 25 7.98 -2.25 -18.02
N ARG A 26 6.92 -1.82 -17.32
CA ARG A 26 6.18 -0.59 -17.59
C ARG A 26 6.01 0.25 -16.32
N PRO A 27 6.23 1.58 -16.36
CA PRO A 27 6.10 2.46 -15.19
C PRO A 27 4.76 2.42 -14.46
N ASN A 28 3.68 2.19 -15.19
CA ASN A 28 2.32 2.20 -14.64
C ASN A 28 1.78 0.78 -14.42
N GLU A 29 2.65 -0.24 -14.48
CA GLU A 29 2.29 -1.61 -14.17
C GLU A 29 3.05 -2.08 -12.93
N PRO A 30 2.43 -2.94 -12.11
CA PRO A 30 3.10 -3.51 -10.95
C PRO A 30 4.38 -4.25 -11.33
N VAL A 31 5.36 -4.20 -10.44
CA VAL A 31 6.56 -5.05 -10.48
C VAL A 31 6.12 -6.51 -10.59
N LYS A 32 6.70 -7.21 -11.56
CA LYS A 32 6.51 -8.65 -11.73
C LYS A 32 7.59 -9.37 -10.95
N VAL A 33 7.16 -10.22 -10.02
CA VAL A 33 8.05 -11.06 -9.23
C VAL A 33 8.00 -12.46 -9.84
N TRP A 34 9.15 -12.94 -10.32
CA TRP A 34 9.29 -14.24 -10.97
C TRP A 34 9.62 -15.35 -9.96
N SER A 35 10.51 -15.07 -9.02
CA SER A 35 10.92 -16.02 -7.97
C SER A 35 11.45 -15.30 -6.74
N PHE A 36 11.32 -15.94 -5.58
CA PHE A 36 11.90 -15.53 -4.29
C PHE A 36 12.09 -16.77 -3.39
N PRO A 37 13.03 -16.75 -2.43
CA PRO A 37 13.35 -17.91 -1.61
C PRO A 37 12.24 -18.22 -0.59
N LYS A 38 12.05 -19.49 -0.25
CA LYS A 38 11.27 -19.87 0.95
C LYS A 38 12.13 -19.63 2.20
N PRO A 39 11.53 -19.25 3.35
CA PRO A 39 10.09 -19.21 3.63
C PRO A 39 9.46 -17.81 3.45
N TRP A 40 10.10 -16.91 2.71
CA TRP A 40 9.54 -15.59 2.41
C TRP A 40 8.20 -15.71 1.69
N LEU A 41 7.33 -14.73 1.93
CA LEU A 41 6.01 -14.63 1.33
C LEU A 41 5.85 -13.27 0.65
N LEU A 42 5.42 -13.28 -0.61
CA LEU A 42 5.02 -12.06 -1.32
C LEU A 42 3.67 -11.58 -0.78
N LEU A 43 3.64 -10.39 -0.19
CA LEU A 43 2.43 -9.72 0.29
C LEU A 43 1.72 -8.96 -0.83
N GLY A 44 2.48 -8.40 -1.77
CA GLY A 44 1.95 -7.67 -2.92
C GLY A 44 3.04 -7.00 -3.74
N SER A 45 2.67 -6.50 -4.92
CA SER A 45 3.54 -5.70 -5.76
C SER A 45 2.84 -4.41 -6.20
N GLY A 46 3.55 -3.31 -6.03
CA GLY A 46 3.18 -1.99 -6.55
C GLY A 46 4.01 -1.65 -7.79
N ASN A 47 3.88 -0.42 -8.28
CA ASN A 47 4.58 0.03 -9.49
C ASN A 47 6.11 0.17 -9.29
N TYR A 48 6.53 0.46 -8.06
CA TYR A 48 7.93 0.72 -7.71
C TYR A 48 8.62 -0.49 -7.08
N ALA A 49 7.88 -1.26 -6.27
CA ALA A 49 8.45 -2.23 -5.36
C ALA A 49 7.54 -3.45 -5.15
N ALA A 50 8.14 -4.56 -4.72
CA ALA A 50 7.46 -5.73 -4.20
C ALA A 50 7.62 -5.80 -2.67
N VAL A 51 6.58 -6.23 -1.97
CA VAL A 51 6.55 -6.27 -0.50
C VAL A 51 6.51 -7.72 -0.03
N PHE A 52 7.40 -8.07 0.87
CA PHE A 52 7.57 -9.43 1.39
C PHE A 52 7.41 -9.47 2.92
N SER A 53 7.14 -10.64 3.45
CA SER A 53 7.22 -10.95 4.88
C SER A 53 7.95 -12.27 5.12
N HIS A 54 8.57 -12.40 6.28
CA HIS A 54 9.16 -13.64 6.76
C HIS A 54 8.33 -14.16 7.95
N PRO A 55 8.05 -15.48 8.07
CA PRO A 55 7.26 -16.02 9.17
C PRO A 55 7.88 -15.76 10.55
N ASP A 56 9.21 -15.83 10.66
CA ASP A 56 9.91 -15.55 11.92
C ASP A 56 9.93 -14.06 12.29
N PHE A 57 9.53 -13.18 11.36
CA PHE A 57 9.51 -11.72 11.52
C PHE A 57 8.14 -11.16 11.12
N GLU A 58 7.06 -11.76 11.62
CA GLU A 58 5.70 -11.51 11.16
C GLU A 58 5.22 -10.05 11.31
N HIS A 59 5.83 -9.28 12.22
CA HIS A 59 5.53 -7.87 12.47
C HIS A 59 6.17 -6.90 11.47
N TYR A 60 7.01 -7.42 10.57
CA TYR A 60 7.76 -6.63 9.61
C TYR A 60 7.30 -6.91 8.17
N ALA A 61 7.38 -5.87 7.35
CA ALA A 61 7.24 -5.95 5.91
C ALA A 61 8.52 -5.43 5.26
N VAL A 62 9.05 -6.17 4.29
CA VAL A 62 10.26 -5.81 3.55
C VAL A 62 9.84 -5.36 2.15
N LYS A 63 9.95 -4.06 1.88
CA LYS A 63 9.62 -3.46 0.58
C LYS A 63 10.89 -3.34 -0.25
N ILE A 64 11.00 -4.13 -1.32
CA ILE A 64 12.15 -4.17 -2.22
C ILE A 64 11.82 -3.45 -3.51
N TYR A 65 12.61 -2.44 -3.83
CA TYR A 65 12.48 -1.65 -5.05
C TYR A 65 12.99 -2.44 -6.25
N ALA A 66 12.23 -2.43 -7.35
CA ALA A 66 12.69 -3.10 -8.56
C ALA A 66 13.94 -2.39 -9.13
N PRO A 67 14.85 -3.12 -9.78
CA PRO A 67 16.05 -2.54 -10.37
C PRO A 67 15.73 -1.34 -11.28
N GLY A 68 16.46 -0.24 -11.07
CA GLY A 68 16.30 1.00 -11.85
C GLY A 68 15.08 1.85 -11.47
N ARG A 69 14.28 1.47 -10.46
CA ARG A 69 13.19 2.31 -9.96
C ARG A 69 13.67 3.35 -8.93
N PRO A 70 13.32 4.63 -9.11
CA PRO A 70 13.51 5.63 -8.06
C PRO A 70 12.43 5.46 -6.97
N GLY A 71 12.52 6.25 -5.90
CA GLY A 71 11.46 6.37 -4.90
C GLY A 71 11.85 5.93 -3.49
N LEU A 72 12.91 5.12 -3.33
CA LEU A 72 13.29 4.60 -2.01
C LEU A 72 13.65 5.72 -1.02
N LYS A 73 14.44 6.70 -1.47
CA LYS A 73 14.86 7.83 -0.62
C LYS A 73 13.68 8.75 -0.33
N GLU A 74 12.83 8.96 -1.32
CA GLU A 74 11.62 9.75 -1.23
C GLU A 74 10.65 9.13 -0.23
N GLU A 75 10.35 7.83 -0.34
CA GLU A 75 9.47 7.13 0.60
C GLU A 75 10.06 7.08 2.02
N ALA A 76 11.37 6.89 2.16
CA ALA A 76 12.02 6.95 3.46
C ALA A 76 11.86 8.33 4.13
N GLU A 77 11.97 9.42 3.36
CA GLU A 77 11.72 10.77 3.84
C GLU A 77 10.23 10.98 4.20
N VAL A 78 9.30 10.40 3.45
CA VAL A 78 7.87 10.40 3.81
C VAL A 78 7.65 9.77 5.18
N TYR A 79 8.15 8.56 5.41
CA TYR A 79 8.00 7.89 6.72
C TYR A 79 8.65 8.68 7.85
N LYS A 80 9.81 9.30 7.61
CA LYS A 80 10.46 10.16 8.60
C LYS A 80 9.59 11.35 8.99
N ARG A 81 8.92 11.99 8.02
CA ARG A 81 8.00 13.11 8.29
C ARG A 81 6.73 12.64 9.00
N LEU A 82 6.14 11.53 8.55
CA LEU A 82 4.94 10.96 9.17
C LEU A 82 5.18 10.58 10.64
N GLY A 83 6.36 10.05 10.97
CA GLY A 83 6.68 9.60 12.33
C GLY A 83 5.78 8.44 12.76
N ASP A 84 5.50 8.34 14.06
CA ASP A 84 4.58 7.33 14.59
C ASP A 84 3.13 7.84 14.50
N HIS A 85 2.32 7.15 13.70
CA HIS A 85 0.91 7.43 13.54
C HIS A 85 0.14 6.12 13.30
N PRO A 86 -1.02 5.90 13.97
CA PRO A 86 -1.72 4.62 13.93
C PRO A 86 -2.20 4.19 12.55
N ALA A 87 -2.47 5.14 11.65
CA ALA A 87 -2.92 4.87 10.29
C ALA A 87 -1.79 4.55 9.29
N TYR A 88 -0.53 4.71 9.67
CA TYR A 88 0.62 4.54 8.77
C TYR A 88 1.56 3.43 9.25
N SER A 89 2.39 2.96 8.32
CA SER A 89 3.55 2.14 8.68
C SER A 89 4.66 3.02 9.27
N ILE A 90 5.61 2.39 9.93
CA ILE A 90 6.84 2.99 10.46
C ILE A 90 8.00 2.41 9.68
N CYS A 91 8.91 3.26 9.19
CA CYS A 91 10.16 2.81 8.60
C CYS A 91 11.20 2.56 9.70
N TYR A 92 11.60 1.29 9.86
CA TYR A 92 12.59 0.88 10.85
C TYR A 92 14.01 0.89 10.29
N TYR A 93 14.17 0.61 8.99
CA TYR A 93 15.48 0.56 8.35
C TYR A 93 15.39 0.94 6.87
N VAL A 94 16.41 1.66 6.41
CA VAL A 94 16.61 2.05 5.01
C VAL A 94 17.87 1.35 4.51
N GLY A 95 17.69 0.37 3.63
CA GLY A 95 18.76 -0.32 2.92
C GLY A 95 19.11 0.37 1.59
N THR A 96 19.95 -0.29 0.79
CA THR A 96 20.36 0.21 -0.53
C THR A 96 19.19 0.21 -1.53
N ASP A 97 18.40 -0.86 -1.52
CA ASP A 97 17.32 -1.16 -2.47
C ASP A 97 16.05 -1.68 -1.76
N PHE A 98 16.02 -1.65 -0.42
CA PHE A 98 14.87 -2.08 0.36
C PHE A 98 14.61 -1.20 1.58
N LEU A 99 13.37 -1.27 2.07
CA LEU A 99 12.94 -0.72 3.36
C LEU A 99 12.46 -1.85 4.25
N ILE A 100 12.76 -1.79 5.56
CA ILE A 100 12.08 -2.60 6.58
C ILE A 100 11.04 -1.71 7.25
N LEU A 101 9.79 -2.14 7.17
CA LEU A 101 8.61 -1.39 7.59
C LEU A 101 7.83 -2.16 8.66
N LYS A 102 7.09 -1.45 9.51
CA LYS A 102 6.04 -2.05 10.34
C LYS A 102 4.99 -2.67 9.43
N ARG A 103 4.73 -3.96 9.60
CA ARG A 103 3.68 -4.62 8.82
C ARG A 103 2.32 -4.08 9.21
N LEU A 104 1.63 -3.50 8.24
CA LEU A 104 0.21 -3.21 8.36
C LEU A 104 -0.56 -4.49 8.06
N ASN A 105 -1.40 -4.88 9.00
CA ASN A 105 -2.32 -6.00 8.85
C ASN A 105 -3.69 -5.43 8.49
N GLY A 106 -4.46 -6.15 7.68
CA GLY A 106 -5.78 -5.70 7.25
C GLY A 106 -6.15 -6.25 5.89
N ILE A 107 -7.31 -5.83 5.41
CA ILE A 107 -7.81 -6.18 4.09
C ILE A 107 -7.94 -4.88 3.29
N THR A 108 -7.40 -4.83 2.07
CA THR A 108 -7.52 -3.63 1.25
C THR A 108 -8.99 -3.35 0.95
N PHE A 109 -9.37 -2.09 0.77
CA PHE A 109 -10.76 -1.77 0.42
C PHE A 109 -11.18 -2.45 -0.89
N TYR A 110 -10.25 -2.59 -1.83
CA TYR A 110 -10.42 -3.34 -3.06
C TYR A 110 -10.80 -4.80 -2.79
N GLU A 111 -10.06 -5.50 -1.93
CA GLU A 111 -10.39 -6.88 -1.58
C GLU A 111 -11.66 -6.96 -0.72
N CYS A 112 -11.99 -5.93 0.07
CA CYS A 112 -13.25 -5.87 0.78
C CYS A 112 -14.44 -5.84 -0.18
N ILE A 113 -14.43 -4.93 -1.16
CA ILE A 113 -15.46 -4.84 -2.18
C ILE A 113 -15.55 -6.15 -2.98
N LYS A 114 -14.42 -6.73 -3.34
CA LYS A 114 -14.36 -7.98 -4.09
C LYS A 114 -14.96 -9.17 -3.33
N LYS A 115 -14.73 -9.25 -2.03
CA LYS A 115 -15.18 -10.35 -1.16
C LYS A 115 -16.54 -10.08 -0.50
N GLY A 116 -17.11 -8.89 -0.66
CA GLY A 116 -18.33 -8.50 0.04
C GLY A 116 -18.09 -8.34 1.54
N ILE A 117 -16.96 -7.74 1.92
CA ILE A 117 -16.65 -7.33 3.29
C ILE A 117 -16.97 -5.84 3.42
N CYS A 118 -17.61 -5.47 4.53
CA CYS A 118 -18.05 -4.10 4.76
C CYS A 118 -16.87 -3.15 4.96
N VAL A 119 -16.81 -2.09 4.15
CA VAL A 119 -15.95 -0.93 4.41
C VAL A 119 -16.73 0.05 5.28
N THR A 120 -16.38 0.11 6.57
CA THR A 120 -17.07 0.93 7.56
C THR A 120 -16.83 2.42 7.33
N GLU A 121 -17.80 3.25 7.70
CA GLU A 121 -17.67 4.71 7.63
C GLU A 121 -16.55 5.24 8.53
N GLN A 122 -16.31 4.60 9.69
CA GLN A 122 -15.16 4.93 10.55
C GLN A 122 -13.82 4.76 9.81
N ALA A 123 -13.68 3.73 8.98
CA ALA A 123 -12.47 3.54 8.20
C ALA A 123 -12.28 4.65 7.17
N ILE A 124 -13.36 5.18 6.55
CA ILE A 124 -13.28 6.34 5.65
C ILE A 124 -12.77 7.57 6.42
N GLN A 125 -13.36 7.84 7.58
CA GLN A 125 -12.98 8.96 8.44
C GLN A 125 -11.52 8.86 8.93
N ASP A 126 -11.06 7.66 9.24
CA ASP A 126 -9.67 7.42 9.63
C ASP A 126 -8.69 7.71 8.49
N ILE A 127 -9.05 7.35 7.24
CA ILE A 127 -8.24 7.70 6.08
C ILE A 127 -8.22 9.22 5.90
N ASP A 128 -9.38 9.90 5.95
CA ASP A 128 -9.43 11.37 5.86
C ASP A 128 -8.53 12.04 6.90
N GLY A 129 -8.64 11.64 8.18
CA GLY A 129 -7.80 12.17 9.25
C GLY A 129 -6.31 11.86 9.06
N ALA A 130 -5.97 10.68 8.53
CA ALA A 130 -4.60 10.34 8.20
C ALA A 130 -4.04 11.25 7.09
N LEU A 131 -4.81 11.51 6.04
CA LEU A 131 -4.39 12.37 4.93
C LEU A 131 -4.24 13.83 5.38
N GLU A 132 -5.16 14.33 6.21
CA GLU A 132 -5.04 15.66 6.83
C GLU A 132 -3.78 15.74 7.71
N TYR A 133 -3.49 14.70 8.49
CA TYR A 133 -2.26 14.60 9.24
C TYR A 133 -1.04 14.66 8.33
N ALA A 134 -1.00 13.89 7.24
CA ALA A 134 0.11 13.94 6.28
C ALA A 134 0.30 15.35 5.71
N CYS A 135 -0.77 16.05 5.35
CA CYS A 135 -0.70 17.45 4.92
C CYS A 135 -0.08 18.37 5.99
N SER A 136 -0.43 18.17 7.27
CA SER A 136 0.19 18.92 8.39
C SER A 136 1.69 18.64 8.57
N ARG A 137 2.19 17.55 7.96
CA ARG A 137 3.61 17.16 7.94
C ARG A 137 4.31 17.56 6.64
N GLU A 138 3.76 18.54 5.92
CA GLU A 138 4.29 19.05 4.65
C GLU A 138 4.41 17.97 3.56
N LEU A 139 3.50 16.99 3.60
CA LEU A 139 3.34 15.97 2.57
C LEU A 139 2.12 16.25 1.71
N ARG A 140 2.06 15.62 0.55
CA ARG A 140 0.96 15.73 -0.41
C ARG A 140 0.42 14.34 -0.71
N PRO A 141 -0.65 13.90 -0.02
CA PRO A 141 -1.27 12.61 -0.29
C PRO A 141 -1.54 12.40 -1.78
N HIS A 142 -0.98 11.32 -2.31
CA HIS A 142 -1.05 10.98 -3.73
C HIS A 142 -1.20 9.47 -3.89
N ASP A 143 -1.84 9.05 -4.98
CA ASP A 143 -2.13 7.64 -5.29
C ASP A 143 -2.92 6.89 -4.19
N VAL A 144 -3.80 7.62 -3.48
CA VAL A 144 -4.65 7.04 -2.44
C VAL A 144 -5.93 6.49 -3.07
N HIS A 145 -6.03 5.16 -3.15
CA HIS A 145 -7.18 4.45 -3.70
C HIS A 145 -7.34 3.07 -3.05
N GLY A 146 -8.41 2.34 -3.40
CA GLY A 146 -8.81 1.11 -2.71
C GLY A 146 -7.77 -0.02 -2.59
N LYS A 147 -6.64 0.01 -3.33
CA LYS A 147 -5.54 -0.97 -3.14
C LYS A 147 -4.46 -0.48 -2.18
N ASN A 148 -4.33 0.83 -1.99
CA ASN A 148 -3.34 1.49 -1.15
C ASN A 148 -3.91 1.91 0.21
N ILE A 149 -5.15 1.49 0.52
CA ILE A 149 -5.79 1.65 1.82
C ILE A 149 -6.41 0.33 2.28
N MET A 150 -6.39 0.11 3.59
CA MET A 150 -6.85 -1.10 4.25
C MET A 150 -7.82 -0.79 5.37
N ILE A 151 -8.64 -1.79 5.71
CA ILE A 151 -9.40 -1.84 6.94
C ILE A 151 -8.83 -2.93 7.86
N LYS A 152 -8.70 -2.61 9.15
CA LYS A 152 -8.40 -3.56 10.22
C LYS A 152 -9.24 -3.19 11.44
N ASP A 153 -9.99 -4.14 11.98
CA ASP A 153 -10.81 -3.94 13.18
C ASP A 153 -11.72 -2.71 13.11
N GLY A 154 -12.27 -2.43 11.92
CA GLY A 154 -13.13 -1.26 11.66
C GLY A 154 -12.38 0.07 11.47
N ARG A 155 -11.04 0.06 11.51
CA ARG A 155 -10.17 1.24 11.39
C ARG A 155 -9.49 1.31 10.04
N GLY A 156 -9.30 2.52 9.53
CA GLY A 156 -8.65 2.79 8.24
C GLY A 156 -7.14 2.92 8.36
N LEU A 157 -6.40 2.31 7.42
CA LEU A 157 -4.93 2.37 7.32
C LEU A 157 -4.51 2.75 5.91
N VAL A 158 -3.48 3.59 5.78
CA VAL A 158 -2.84 3.93 4.50
C VAL A 158 -1.59 3.08 4.33
N VAL A 159 -1.54 2.32 3.24
CA VAL A 159 -0.57 1.24 3.01
C VAL A 159 0.64 1.72 2.24
N ASP A 160 0.40 2.47 1.16
CA ASP A 160 1.46 2.94 0.28
C ASP A 160 1.50 4.47 0.31
N VAL A 161 2.70 4.99 0.60
CA VAL A 161 2.97 6.42 0.71
C VAL A 161 4.13 6.84 -0.21
N SER A 162 4.58 5.97 -1.13
CA SER A 162 5.71 6.24 -2.03
C SER A 162 5.56 7.54 -2.84
N ASP A 163 4.32 7.97 -3.11
CA ASP A 163 4.03 9.13 -3.94
C ASP A 163 3.78 10.43 -3.14
N PHE A 164 3.88 10.42 -1.81
CA PHE A 164 3.43 11.54 -0.96
C PHE A 164 4.33 12.80 -1.02
N LEU A 165 5.44 12.75 -1.77
CA LEU A 165 6.30 13.90 -2.07
C LEU A 165 6.07 14.48 -3.47
N LYS A 166 5.23 13.85 -4.30
CA LYS A 166 4.87 14.39 -5.61
C LYS A 166 4.16 15.74 -5.45
N GLN A 167 4.38 16.60 -6.43
CA GLN A 167 3.85 17.98 -6.40
C GLN A 167 2.53 18.12 -7.18
N ASP A 168 2.15 17.10 -7.92
CA ASP A 168 0.91 17.07 -8.69
C ASP A 168 -0.28 16.81 -7.77
N ASP A 169 -1.42 17.43 -8.10
CA ASP A 169 -2.66 17.20 -7.37
C ASP A 169 -3.22 15.79 -7.65
N CYS A 170 -3.85 15.18 -6.64
CA CYS A 170 -4.42 13.85 -6.76
C CYS A 170 -5.88 13.80 -6.28
N ASN A 171 -6.80 13.49 -7.19
CA ASN A 171 -8.24 13.40 -6.87
C ASN A 171 -8.72 11.97 -6.57
N MET A 172 -7.82 10.98 -6.53
CA MET A 172 -8.22 9.56 -6.45
C MET A 172 -9.00 9.24 -5.17
N TRP A 173 -8.61 9.85 -4.04
CA TRP A 173 -9.30 9.63 -2.78
C TRP A 173 -10.69 10.27 -2.76
N ASP A 174 -10.80 11.50 -3.26
CA ASP A 174 -12.09 12.19 -3.35
C ASP A 174 -13.04 11.47 -4.30
N ASP A 175 -12.55 11.00 -5.45
CA ASP A 175 -13.32 10.17 -6.38
C ASP A 175 -13.78 8.86 -5.71
N PHE A 176 -12.90 8.23 -4.93
CA PHE A 176 -13.25 7.04 -4.15
C PHE A 176 -14.35 7.35 -3.14
N LYS A 177 -14.24 8.46 -2.38
CA LYS A 177 -15.27 8.88 -1.42
C LYS A 177 -16.60 9.16 -2.10
N ILE A 178 -16.61 9.83 -3.25
CA ILE A 178 -17.83 10.07 -4.02
C ILE A 178 -18.49 8.73 -4.37
N ALA A 179 -17.74 7.77 -4.91
CA ALA A 179 -18.26 6.44 -5.23
C ALA A 179 -18.73 5.69 -3.96
N TYR A 180 -18.01 5.83 -2.85
CA TYR A 180 -18.38 5.22 -1.57
C TYR A 180 -19.73 5.73 -1.08
N TYR A 181 -19.90 7.04 -0.94
CA TYR A 181 -21.10 7.63 -0.36
C TYR A 181 -22.31 7.61 -1.30
N SER A 182 -22.09 7.77 -2.61
CA SER A 182 -23.20 7.83 -3.58
C SER A 182 -23.68 6.45 -4.05
N LEU A 183 -22.82 5.43 -4.04
CA LEU A 183 -23.12 4.13 -4.62
C LEU A 183 -22.91 2.98 -3.62
N TYR A 184 -21.69 2.81 -3.10
CA TYR A 184 -21.36 1.64 -2.29
C TYR A 184 -22.18 1.58 -1.00
N ARG A 185 -22.20 2.66 -0.20
CA ARG A 185 -22.87 2.72 1.10
C ARG A 185 -24.39 2.53 0.98
N PRO A 186 -25.12 3.21 0.06
CA PRO A 186 -26.55 2.95 -0.12
C PRO A 186 -26.87 1.51 -0.50
N ILE A 187 -26.12 0.90 -1.43
CA ILE A 187 -26.41 -0.48 -1.86
C ILE A 187 -26.08 -1.47 -0.74
N THR A 188 -24.90 -1.33 -0.11
CA THR A 188 -24.47 -2.25 0.95
C THR A 188 -25.28 -2.13 2.25
N SER A 189 -25.97 -1.00 2.45
CA SER A 189 -26.96 -0.86 3.53
C SER A 189 -28.18 -1.75 3.36
N ILE A 190 -28.48 -2.16 2.12
CA ILE A 190 -29.57 -3.09 1.80
C ILE A 190 -29.04 -4.52 1.78
N TRP A 191 -27.96 -4.76 1.04
CA TRP A 191 -27.35 -6.08 0.90
C TRP A 191 -25.85 -5.95 0.60
N LEU A 192 -25.03 -6.64 1.39
CA LEU A 192 -23.60 -6.72 1.18
C LEU A 192 -23.29 -7.87 0.20
N PHE A 193 -22.61 -7.54 -0.91
CA PHE A 193 -22.37 -8.48 -2.01
C PHE A 193 -20.90 -8.44 -2.47
N PRO A 194 -20.33 -9.59 -2.86
CA PRO A 194 -19.03 -9.63 -3.50
C PRO A 194 -19.10 -9.08 -4.93
N VAL A 195 -18.15 -8.22 -5.29
CA VAL A 195 -18.00 -7.73 -6.67
C VAL A 195 -16.96 -8.56 -7.42
N PRO A 196 -17.30 -9.20 -8.55
CA PRO A 196 -16.33 -9.99 -9.31
C PRO A 196 -15.11 -9.16 -9.74
N GLY A 197 -13.92 -9.76 -9.68
CA GLY A 197 -12.67 -9.07 -10.01
C GLY A 197 -12.63 -8.48 -11.43
N ALA A 198 -13.28 -9.12 -12.40
CA ALA A 198 -13.38 -8.60 -13.76
C ALA A 198 -14.16 -7.27 -13.83
N VAL A 199 -15.19 -7.10 -12.99
CA VAL A 199 -15.96 -5.85 -12.91
C VAL A 199 -15.09 -4.74 -12.29
N LEU A 200 -14.39 -5.05 -11.19
CA LEU A 200 -13.47 -4.09 -10.57
C LEU A 200 -12.34 -3.66 -11.53
N GLU A 201 -11.83 -4.59 -12.33
CA GLU A 201 -10.82 -4.30 -13.34
C GLU A 201 -11.37 -3.44 -14.49
N ALA A 202 -12.62 -3.67 -14.91
CA ALA A 202 -13.29 -2.83 -15.89
C ALA A 202 -13.52 -1.40 -15.35
N VAL A 203 -13.95 -1.27 -14.09
CA VAL A 203 -14.07 0.04 -13.41
C VAL A 203 -12.72 0.74 -13.34
N ARG A 204 -11.66 0.02 -12.96
CA ARG A 204 -10.29 0.56 -12.91
C ARG A 204 -9.84 1.11 -14.27
N LYS A 205 -10.01 0.33 -15.34
CA LYS A 205 -9.64 0.76 -16.70
C LYS A 205 -10.50 1.94 -17.18
N GLY A 206 -11.80 1.91 -16.92
CA GLY A 206 -12.70 3.02 -17.24
C GLY A 206 -12.32 4.31 -16.50
N TYR A 207 -11.95 4.20 -15.23
CA TYR A 207 -11.45 5.32 -14.44
C TYR A 207 -10.13 5.88 -14.98
N GLN A 208 -9.18 5.02 -15.36
CA GLN A 208 -7.92 5.45 -15.99
C GLN A 208 -8.18 6.25 -17.28
N LEU A 209 -9.07 5.75 -18.14
CA LEU A 209 -9.46 6.44 -19.37
C LEU A 209 -10.13 7.80 -19.09
N TRP A 210 -11.06 7.86 -18.12
CA TRP A 210 -11.74 9.10 -17.75
C TRP A 210 -10.78 10.16 -17.20
N ARG A 211 -9.78 9.75 -16.41
CA ARG A 211 -8.74 10.63 -15.87
C ARG A 211 -7.56 10.86 -16.82
N GLY A 212 -7.56 10.25 -18.01
CA GLY A 212 -6.48 10.38 -19.00
C GLY A 212 -5.13 9.80 -18.53
N ARG A 213 -5.15 8.70 -17.77
CA ARG A 213 -3.98 8.02 -17.21
C ARG A 213 -3.66 6.70 -17.89
#